data_AF-M9M6E0-F1
#
_entry.id   AF-M9M6E0-F1
#
_cell.length_a   1.000
_cell.length_b   1.000
_cell.length_c   1.000
_cell.angle_alpha   90.00
_cell.angle_beta   90.00
_cell.angle_gamma   90.00
#
_symmetry.space_group_name_H-M   'P 1'
#
loop_
_entity.id
_entity.type
_entity.pdbx_description
1 polymer ?
#
loop_
_entity_poly.entity_id
_entity_poly.type
_entity_poly.pdbx_seq_one_letter_code
_entity_poly.pdbx_strand_id
1 'polypeptide(L)'
;MSMEAFSHARKQKLLLLRQRRNDEQSGQASLRSNDAGLLIKRHFRNYDPITGQMRRFTSARDLPDTVEKDVDGLQQSTLADDERRRKEDLDLTNIAPKRPNWDLKRDLEKRLRRLERADKQAILVLTRQRIQAQQKAAGLDANSGDRNEASVAGLSAEIAATATADFDAASNLSQDDSESDDE
;
A
#
# COMPACT_ATOMS: atom_id res chain seq x y z
N MET A 1 -20.48 -7.58 28.21
CA MET A 1 -21.13 -6.81 29.31
C MET A 1 -21.29 -5.37 28.85
N SER A 2 -22.49 -4.79 28.96
CA SER A 2 -22.79 -3.42 28.49
C SER A 2 -22.02 -2.36 29.28
N MET A 3 -21.60 -1.27 28.62
CA MET A 3 -20.94 -0.11 29.25
C MET A 3 -21.75 0.47 30.41
N GLU A 4 -23.08 0.41 30.31
CA GLU A 4 -24.01 0.89 31.32
C GLU A 4 -23.94 0.03 32.60
N ALA A 5 -23.75 -1.29 32.46
CA ALA A 5 -23.58 -2.18 33.61
C ALA A 5 -22.29 -1.87 34.39
N PHE A 6 -21.19 -1.55 33.68
CA PHE A 6 -19.92 -1.16 34.30
C PHE A 6 -20.01 0.18 35.03
N SER A 7 -20.73 1.16 34.47
CA SER A 7 -20.90 2.48 35.10
C SER A 7 -21.73 2.39 36.38
N HIS A 8 -22.81 1.60 36.37
CA HIS A 8 -23.63 1.34 37.55
C HIS A 8 -22.86 0.60 38.65
N ALA A 9 -22.10 -0.45 38.30
CA ALA A 9 -21.26 -1.18 39.25
C ALA A 9 -20.20 -0.26 39.90
N ARG A 10 -19.57 0.63 39.11
CA ARG A 10 -18.61 1.62 39.63
C ARG A 10 -19.27 2.62 40.56
N LYS A 11 -20.45 3.12 40.20
CA LYS A 11 -21.23 4.07 41.04
C LYS A 11 -21.59 3.43 42.38
N GLN A 12 -22.09 2.20 42.37
CA GLN A 12 -22.40 1.43 43.57
C GLN A 12 -21.15 1.23 44.44
N LYS A 13 -20.03 0.81 43.85
CA LYS A 13 -18.75 0.65 44.56
C LYS A 13 -18.27 1.95 45.21
N LEU A 14 -18.35 3.08 44.51
CA LEU A 14 -17.96 4.39 45.03
C LEU A 14 -18.85 4.85 46.18
N LEU A 15 -20.16 4.57 46.12
CA LEU A 15 -21.08 4.85 47.21
C LEU A 15 -20.71 4.06 48.48
N LEU A 16 -20.45 2.76 48.35
CA LEU A 16 -20.01 1.92 49.46
C LEU A 16 -18.68 2.43 50.08
N LEU A 17 -17.72 2.84 49.25
CA LEU A 17 -16.46 3.41 49.74
C LEU A 17 -16.64 4.76 50.45
N ARG A 18 -17.56 5.61 49.97
CA ARG A 18 -17.86 6.90 50.62
C ARG A 18 -18.57 6.71 51.95
N GLN A 19 -19.55 5.82 52.03
CA GLN A 19 -20.25 5.48 53.28
C GLN A 19 -19.25 4.98 54.32
N ARG A 20 -18.39 4.03 53.95
CA ARG A 20 -17.33 3.53 54.83
C ARG A 20 -16.38 4.61 55.34
N ARG A 21 -15.94 5.54 54.47
CA ARG A 21 -15.05 6.64 54.89
C ARG A 21 -15.72 7.51 55.97
N ASN A 22 -17.03 7.72 55.86
CA ASN A 22 -17.79 8.46 56.86
C ASN A 22 -17.90 7.67 58.18
N ASP A 23 -18.08 6.35 58.11
CA ASP A 23 -18.12 5.46 59.30
C ASP A 23 -16.77 5.36 60.02
N GLU A 24 -15.66 5.40 59.26
CA GLU A 24 -14.30 5.48 59.80
C GLU A 24 -14.05 6.84 60.49
N GLN A 25 -14.59 7.94 59.95
CA GLN A 25 -14.48 9.27 60.55
C GLN A 25 -15.37 9.48 61.78
N SER A 26 -16.52 8.81 61.86
CA SER A 26 -17.44 8.87 63.00
C SER A 26 -17.06 7.92 64.15
N GLY A 27 -15.99 7.14 64.00
CA GLY A 27 -15.47 6.25 65.04
C GLY A 27 -16.30 4.98 65.28
N GLN A 28 -17.33 4.71 64.46
CA GLN A 28 -18.19 3.52 64.58
C GLN A 28 -17.67 2.27 63.84
N ALA A 29 -16.51 2.35 63.19
CA ALA A 29 -15.96 1.32 62.30
C ALA A 29 -15.61 -0.04 62.97
N SER A 30 -15.66 -0.17 64.30
CA SER A 30 -15.20 -1.37 65.00
C SER A 30 -16.25 -2.50 65.13
N LEU A 31 -17.53 -2.25 64.79
CA LEU A 31 -18.63 -3.16 65.14
C LEU A 31 -19.26 -3.97 63.99
N ARG A 32 -18.77 -3.84 62.75
CA ARG A 32 -19.28 -4.65 61.62
C ARG A 32 -18.18 -5.49 60.99
N SER A 33 -17.92 -6.63 61.61
CA SER A 33 -16.83 -7.56 61.31
C SER A 33 -17.01 -8.41 60.04
N ASN A 34 -17.95 -8.10 59.14
CA ASN A 34 -18.30 -8.96 58.00
C ASN A 34 -18.46 -8.20 56.66
N ASP A 35 -17.62 -7.21 56.38
CA ASP A 35 -17.68 -6.49 55.10
C ASP A 35 -16.54 -6.86 54.14
N ALA A 36 -16.93 -7.31 52.94
CA ALA A 36 -16.10 -7.55 51.76
C ALA A 36 -15.13 -6.39 51.41
N GLY A 37 -15.31 -5.21 52.01
CA GLY A 37 -14.40 -4.08 51.92
C GLY A 37 -13.05 -4.27 52.64
N LEU A 38 -12.93 -5.17 53.63
CA LEU A 38 -11.64 -5.50 54.25
C LEU A 38 -10.76 -6.37 53.33
N LEU A 39 -11.36 -7.24 52.51
CA LEU A 39 -10.66 -8.03 51.49
C LEU A 39 -9.96 -7.11 50.48
N ILE A 40 -10.68 -6.10 49.97
CA ILE A 40 -10.16 -5.14 48.97
C ILE A 40 -8.92 -4.38 49.49
N LYS A 41 -8.79 -4.17 50.81
CA LYS A 41 -7.70 -3.37 51.41
C LYS A 41 -6.46 -4.19 51.79
N ARG A 42 -6.51 -5.53 51.78
CA ARG A 42 -5.38 -6.41 52.17
C ARG A 42 -5.19 -7.63 51.24
N HIS A 43 -5.31 -7.44 49.93
CA HIS A 43 -4.83 -8.47 49.01
C HIS A 43 -3.30 -8.43 48.95
N PHE A 44 -2.66 -9.19 49.83
CA PHE A 44 -1.24 -9.47 49.72
C PHE A 44 -1.00 -10.25 48.43
N ARG A 45 0.03 -9.88 47.66
CA ARG A 45 0.37 -10.51 46.36
C ARG A 45 0.55 -12.03 46.45
N ASN A 46 0.86 -12.51 47.65
CA ASN A 46 1.09 -13.91 48.00
C ASN A 46 -0.18 -14.66 48.42
N TYR A 47 -1.36 -14.04 48.39
CA TYR A 47 -2.62 -14.65 48.82
C TYR A 47 -3.70 -14.50 47.74
N ASP A 48 -4.52 -15.53 47.57
CA ASP A 48 -5.60 -15.52 46.60
C ASP A 48 -6.76 -14.63 47.08
N PRO A 49 -7.23 -13.69 46.24
CA PRO A 49 -8.23 -12.70 46.67
C PRO A 49 -9.62 -13.30 46.94
N ILE A 50 -9.89 -14.49 46.41
CA ILE A 50 -11.18 -15.19 46.53
C ILE A 50 -11.16 -16.20 47.69
N THR A 51 -10.06 -16.96 47.83
CA THR A 51 -9.96 -18.03 48.84
C THR A 51 -9.23 -17.58 50.11
N GLY A 52 -8.50 -16.46 50.08
CA GLY A 52 -7.72 -15.95 51.21
C GLY A 52 -6.55 -16.84 51.62
N GLN A 53 -6.26 -17.90 50.86
CA GLN A 53 -5.17 -18.84 51.13
C GLN A 53 -3.86 -18.36 50.50
N MET A 54 -2.73 -18.83 51.05
CA MET A 54 -1.40 -18.50 50.50
C MET A 54 -1.24 -19.15 49.12
N ARG A 55 -0.83 -18.37 48.13
CA ARG A 55 -0.48 -18.83 46.78
C ARG A 55 0.75 -19.71 46.88
N ARG A 56 0.59 -21.01 46.62
CA ARG A 56 1.69 -21.99 46.61
C ARG A 56 2.01 -22.30 45.16
N PHE A 57 3.17 -21.88 44.69
CA PHE A 57 3.73 -22.34 43.40
C PHE A 57 4.49 -23.64 43.68
N THR A 58 3.80 -24.77 43.59
CA THR A 58 4.39 -26.08 43.93
C THR A 58 5.07 -26.76 42.75
N SER A 59 4.73 -26.34 41.54
CA SER A 59 5.30 -26.89 40.30
C SER A 59 5.55 -25.81 39.26
N ALA A 60 6.43 -26.09 38.29
CA ALA A 60 6.67 -25.24 37.11
C ALA A 60 5.40 -25.04 36.24
N ARG A 61 4.35 -25.85 36.47
CA ARG A 61 3.03 -25.74 35.86
C ARG A 61 2.14 -24.66 36.51
N ASP A 62 2.44 -24.30 37.76
CA ASP A 62 1.70 -23.27 38.51
C ASP A 62 2.23 -21.85 38.20
N LEU A 63 3.39 -21.76 37.54
CA LEU A 63 3.94 -20.47 37.10
C LEU A 63 3.09 -19.92 35.95
N PRO A 64 2.69 -18.63 36.02
CA PRO A 64 1.99 -18.00 34.92
C PRO A 64 2.82 -18.07 33.64
N ASP A 65 2.15 -17.97 32.50
CA ASP A 65 2.83 -17.90 31.22
C ASP A 65 3.87 -16.77 31.27
N THR A 66 5.14 -17.13 31.05
CA THR A 66 6.27 -16.22 31.26
C THR A 66 6.92 -16.00 29.91
N VAL A 67 7.47 -14.81 29.69
CA VAL A 67 8.03 -14.38 28.40
C VAL A 67 9.09 -15.36 27.86
N GLU A 68 9.79 -16.06 28.75
CA GLU A 68 10.78 -17.08 28.38
C GLU A 68 10.14 -18.29 27.67
N LYS A 69 8.88 -18.63 27.98
CA LYS A 69 8.13 -19.67 27.26
C LYS A 69 7.64 -19.19 25.90
N ASP A 70 7.23 -17.92 25.82
CA ASP A 70 6.78 -17.30 24.57
C ASP A 70 7.93 -17.16 23.55
N VAL A 71 9.16 -16.96 24.04
CA VAL A 71 10.35 -16.77 23.22
C VAL A 71 11.07 -18.10 22.94
N ASP A 72 10.70 -19.18 23.63
CA ASP A 72 11.28 -20.50 23.40
C ASP A 72 11.02 -20.96 21.96
N GLY A 73 12.08 -21.36 21.26
CA GLY A 73 12.01 -21.78 19.86
C GLY A 73 11.99 -20.66 18.80
N LEU A 74 11.74 -19.39 19.15
CA LEU A 74 11.72 -18.28 18.18
C LEU A 74 13.09 -18.10 17.49
N GLN A 75 14.18 -18.32 18.22
CA GLN A 75 15.53 -18.29 17.68
C GLN A 75 15.78 -19.44 16.70
N GLN A 76 15.22 -20.62 16.96
CA GLN A 76 15.39 -21.78 16.08
C GLN A 76 14.60 -21.60 14.78
N SER A 77 13.39 -21.03 14.84
CA SER A 77 12.60 -20.74 13.65
C SER A 77 13.25 -19.69 12.77
N THR A 78 13.81 -18.62 13.33
CA THR A 78 14.48 -17.58 12.53
C THR A 78 15.72 -18.11 11.82
N LEU A 79 16.54 -18.92 12.50
CA LEU A 79 17.68 -19.60 11.89
C LEU A 79 17.25 -20.54 10.75
N ALA A 80 16.18 -21.32 10.96
CA ALA A 80 15.66 -22.22 9.94
C ALA A 80 15.10 -21.47 8.72
N ASP A 81 14.41 -20.35 8.92
CA ASP A 81 13.89 -19.53 7.82
C ASP A 81 15.01 -18.82 7.04
N ASP A 82 16.05 -18.35 7.73
CA ASP A 82 17.24 -17.77 7.07
C ASP A 82 18.01 -18.82 6.26
N GLU A 83 18.09 -20.06 6.73
CA GLU A 83 18.67 -21.17 5.96
C GLU A 83 17.82 -21.54 4.74
N ARG A 84 16.48 -21.48 4.85
CA ARG A 84 15.57 -21.69 3.71
C ARG A 84 15.74 -20.60 2.66
N ARG A 85 15.73 -19.33 3.06
CA ARG A 85 15.96 -18.19 2.15
C ARG A 85 17.31 -18.24 1.45
N ARG A 86 18.35 -18.77 2.12
CA ARG A 86 19.67 -18.98 1.51
C ARG A 86 19.72 -20.16 0.54
N LYS A 87 18.84 -21.15 0.69
CA LYS A 87 18.71 -22.31 -0.21
C LYS A 87 17.80 -22.04 -1.40
N GLU A 88 16.89 -21.08 -1.28
CA GLU A 88 16.10 -20.59 -2.41
C GLU A 88 17.03 -19.99 -3.46
N ASP A 89 16.83 -20.37 -4.73
CA ASP A 89 17.62 -19.88 -5.85
C ASP A 89 17.54 -18.34 -5.92
N LEU A 90 18.70 -17.70 -6.08
CA LEU A 90 18.81 -16.24 -6.17
C LEU A 90 17.95 -15.72 -7.33
N ASP A 91 16.91 -14.95 -7.01
CA ASP A 91 16.10 -14.25 -8.01
C ASP A 91 16.91 -13.11 -8.68
N LEU A 92 17.48 -13.44 -9.84
CA LEU A 92 18.30 -12.54 -10.65
C LEU A 92 17.54 -11.27 -11.08
N THR A 93 16.21 -11.31 -11.11
CA THR A 93 15.39 -10.18 -11.57
C THR A 93 15.32 -9.05 -10.53
N ASN A 94 15.37 -9.42 -9.25
CA ASN A 94 15.35 -8.46 -8.14
C ASN A 94 16.76 -7.92 -7.82
N ILE A 95 17.80 -8.71 -8.11
CA ILE A 95 19.22 -8.35 -7.93
C ILE A 95 19.72 -7.44 -9.06
N ALA A 96 19.19 -7.59 -10.29
CA ALA A 96 19.58 -6.77 -11.42
C ALA A 96 19.22 -5.29 -11.20
N PRO A 97 20.12 -4.33 -11.53
CA PRO A 97 19.83 -2.92 -11.38
C PRO A 97 18.67 -2.53 -12.30
N LYS A 98 17.57 -2.05 -11.70
CA LYS A 98 16.36 -1.63 -12.42
C LYS A 98 16.58 -0.46 -13.39
N ARG A 99 17.63 0.35 -13.18
CA ARG A 99 17.94 1.50 -14.03
C ARG A 99 18.95 1.10 -15.11
N PRO A 100 18.71 1.44 -16.39
CA PRO A 100 19.67 1.15 -17.44
C PRO A 100 20.99 1.85 -17.14
N ASN A 101 22.08 1.12 -17.24
CA ASN A 101 23.41 1.73 -17.17
C ASN A 101 23.66 2.57 -18.43
N TRP A 102 24.58 3.52 -18.32
CA TRP A 102 24.99 4.38 -19.44
C TRP A 102 25.50 3.58 -20.66
N ASP A 103 25.98 2.36 -20.41
CA ASP A 103 26.45 1.41 -21.42
C ASP A 103 25.32 0.82 -22.27
N LEU A 104 24.22 0.38 -21.64
CA LEU A 104 23.01 -0.07 -22.32
C LEU A 104 22.42 1.04 -23.19
N LYS A 105 22.41 2.29 -22.69
CA LYS A 105 21.95 3.43 -23.47
C LYS A 105 22.80 3.62 -24.74
N ARG A 106 24.12 3.56 -24.61
CA ARG A 106 25.05 3.73 -25.73
C ARG A 106 24.92 2.61 -26.77
N ASP A 107 24.82 1.37 -26.31
CA ASP A 107 24.71 0.20 -27.19
C ASP A 107 23.36 0.17 -27.93
N LEU A 108 22.29 0.56 -27.25
CA LEU A 108 20.96 0.72 -27.83
C LEU A 108 20.94 1.86 -28.85
N GLU A 109 21.57 3.00 -28.55
CA GLU A 109 21.65 4.15 -29.45
C GLU A 109 22.38 3.82 -30.76
N LYS A 110 23.41 2.96 -30.71
CA LYS A 110 24.10 2.46 -31.91
C LYS A 110 23.17 1.64 -32.81
N ARG A 111 22.25 0.86 -32.23
CA ARG A 111 21.24 0.08 -32.96
C ARG A 111 20.15 0.98 -33.52
N LEU A 112 19.63 1.91 -32.70
CA LEU A 112 18.62 2.90 -33.10
C LEU A 112 19.11 3.76 -34.26
N ARG A 113 20.37 4.20 -34.28
CA ARG A 113 20.91 5.04 -35.37
C ARG A 113 20.75 4.43 -36.76
N ARG A 114 20.75 3.09 -36.88
CA ARG A 114 20.48 2.41 -38.17
C ARG A 114 19.00 2.48 -38.52
N LEU A 115 18.14 2.24 -37.53
CA LEU A 115 16.68 2.26 -37.67
C LEU A 115 16.16 3.67 -37.97
N GLU A 116 16.62 4.69 -37.23
CA GLU A 116 16.24 6.10 -37.39
C GLU A 116 16.41 6.61 -38.83
N ARG A 117 17.38 6.09 -39.58
CA ARG A 117 17.58 6.43 -41.00
C ARG A 117 16.47 5.85 -41.87
N ALA A 118 16.13 4.59 -41.65
CA ALA A 118 15.04 3.92 -42.36
C ALA A 118 13.69 4.54 -41.97
N ASP A 119 13.48 4.87 -40.70
CA ASP A 119 12.26 5.51 -40.21
C ASP A 119 12.06 6.89 -40.85
N LYS A 120 13.10 7.72 -40.91
CA LYS A 120 13.04 9.03 -41.61
C LYS A 120 12.70 8.86 -43.09
N GLN A 121 13.26 7.85 -43.76
CA GLN A 121 12.92 7.56 -45.16
C GLN A 121 11.47 7.10 -45.29
N ALA A 122 11.01 6.21 -44.41
CA ALA A 122 9.63 5.73 -44.39
C ALA A 122 8.64 6.89 -44.14
N ILE A 123 8.93 7.77 -43.18
CA ILE A 123 8.15 8.98 -42.90
C ILE A 123 8.03 9.86 -44.16
N LEU A 124 9.14 10.08 -44.88
CA LEU A 124 9.13 10.86 -46.12
C LEU A 124 8.29 10.20 -47.23
N VAL A 125 8.40 8.88 -47.39
CA VAL A 125 7.62 8.12 -48.37
C VAL A 125 6.13 8.18 -48.04
N LEU A 126 5.75 7.92 -46.78
CA LEU A 126 4.37 7.98 -46.31
C LEU A 126 3.79 9.39 -46.46
N THR A 127 4.56 10.42 -46.11
CA THR A 127 4.13 11.82 -46.29
C THR A 127 3.89 12.14 -47.76
N ARG A 128 4.78 11.70 -48.66
CA ARG A 128 4.60 11.89 -50.11
C ARG A 128 3.36 11.17 -50.62
N GLN A 129 3.15 9.92 -50.22
CA GLN A 129 1.97 9.14 -50.61
C GLN A 129 0.68 9.81 -50.13
N ARG A 130 0.67 10.31 -48.88
CA ARG A 130 -0.46 11.03 -48.29
C ARG A 130 -0.80 12.31 -49.07
N ILE A 131 0.20 13.14 -49.34
CA ILE A 131 0.01 14.38 -50.13
C ILE A 131 -0.50 14.07 -51.53
N GLN A 132 0.05 13.04 -52.19
CA GLN A 132 -0.41 12.63 -53.52
C GLN A 132 -1.85 12.09 -53.51
N ALA A 133 -2.22 11.32 -52.49
CA ALA A 133 -3.59 10.83 -52.33
C ALA A 133 -4.58 11.99 -52.12
N GLN A 134 -4.22 12.99 -51.30
CA GLN A 134 -5.02 14.20 -51.09
C GLN A 134 -5.14 15.04 -52.37
N GLN A 135 -4.06 15.24 -53.13
CA GLN A 135 -4.10 15.95 -54.42
C GLN A 135 -5.00 15.24 -55.44
N LYS A 136 -4.92 13.91 -55.53
CA LYS A 136 -5.80 13.10 -56.40
C LYS A 136 -7.26 13.17 -55.97
N ALA A 137 -7.54 13.10 -54.67
CA ALA A 137 -8.89 13.23 -54.14
C ALA A 137 -9.48 14.63 -54.41
N ALA A 138 -8.65 15.67 -54.39
CA ALA A 138 -9.03 17.03 -54.74
C ALA A 138 -9.14 17.26 -56.28
N GLY A 139 -8.82 16.27 -57.12
CA GLY A 139 -8.90 16.39 -58.57
C GLY A 139 -7.79 17.24 -59.20
N LEU A 140 -6.69 17.51 -58.49
CA LEU A 140 -5.54 18.23 -59.02
C LEU A 140 -4.50 17.27 -59.61
N ASP A 141 -4.25 17.40 -60.92
CA ASP A 141 -3.15 16.70 -61.59
C ASP A 141 -1.80 17.30 -61.17
N ALA A 142 -0.96 16.50 -60.50
CA ALA A 142 0.37 16.93 -60.05
C ALA A 142 1.35 17.32 -61.18
N ASN A 143 0.98 17.07 -62.44
CA ASN A 143 1.77 17.38 -63.64
C ASN A 143 1.18 18.54 -64.47
N SER A 144 0.04 19.13 -64.06
CA SER A 144 -0.48 20.34 -64.69
C SER A 144 0.26 21.56 -64.11
N GLY A 145 0.79 22.41 -65.00
CA GLY A 145 1.50 23.63 -64.60
C GLY A 145 0.59 24.73 -64.05
N ASP A 146 -0.70 24.46 -63.85
CA ASP A 146 -1.70 25.44 -63.45
C ASP A 146 -1.84 25.47 -61.91
N ARG A 147 -0.87 26.10 -61.26
CA ARG A 147 -0.87 26.30 -59.80
C ARG A 147 -1.60 27.60 -59.46
N ASN A 148 -2.92 27.55 -59.36
CA ASN A 148 -3.69 28.67 -58.81
C ASN A 148 -3.51 28.75 -57.29
N GLU A 149 -3.14 29.92 -56.75
CA GLU A 149 -2.86 30.10 -55.31
C GLU A 149 -4.04 29.72 -54.40
N ALA A 150 -5.27 29.87 -54.88
CA ALA A 150 -6.48 29.48 -54.16
C ALA A 150 -6.60 27.96 -53.96
N SER A 151 -6.13 27.14 -54.90
CA SER A 151 -6.18 25.67 -54.75
C SER A 151 -5.09 25.16 -53.80
N VAL A 152 -3.92 25.81 -53.79
CA VAL A 152 -2.82 25.51 -52.85
C VAL A 152 -3.22 25.86 -51.42
N ALA A 153 -3.93 26.98 -51.20
CA ALA A 153 -4.44 27.36 -49.89
C ALA A 153 -5.51 26.39 -49.36
N GLY A 154 -6.45 25.94 -50.21
CA GLY A 154 -7.47 24.94 -49.84
C GLY A 154 -6.85 23.59 -49.45
N LEU A 155 -5.90 23.10 -50.25
CA LEU A 155 -5.13 21.89 -49.94
C LEU A 155 -4.36 22.02 -48.62
N SER A 156 -3.73 23.17 -48.37
CA SER A 156 -2.95 23.41 -47.14
C SER A 156 -3.84 23.39 -45.89
N ALA A 157 -5.06 23.91 -45.98
CA ALA A 157 -6.03 23.89 -44.88
C ALA A 157 -6.58 22.47 -44.62
N GLU A 158 -6.90 21.70 -45.66
CA GLU A 158 -7.32 20.30 -45.51
C GLU A 158 -6.20 19.40 -44.98
N ILE A 159 -4.96 19.58 -45.44
CA ILE A 159 -3.78 18.87 -44.94
C ILE A 159 -3.58 19.17 -43.45
N ALA A 160 -3.69 20.44 -43.04
CA ALA A 160 -3.56 20.84 -41.63
C ALA A 160 -4.65 20.21 -40.76
N ALA A 161 -5.92 20.21 -41.20
CA ALA A 161 -7.03 19.62 -40.46
C ALA A 161 -6.90 18.09 -40.33
N THR A 162 -6.41 17.41 -41.38
CA THR A 162 -6.21 15.94 -41.33
C THR A 162 -4.97 15.56 -40.52
N ALA A 163 -3.96 16.44 -40.43
CA ALA A 163 -2.77 16.20 -39.62
C ALA A 163 -3.06 16.35 -38.11
N THR A 164 -3.92 17.30 -37.72
CA THR A 164 -4.35 17.45 -36.31
C THR A 164 -5.21 16.29 -35.84
N ALA A 165 -6.09 15.77 -36.70
CA ALA A 165 -6.95 14.63 -36.37
C ALA A 165 -6.16 13.34 -36.08
N ASP A 166 -5.10 13.05 -36.84
CA ASP A 166 -4.27 11.86 -36.61
C ASP A 166 -3.39 11.99 -35.36
N PHE A 167 -2.96 13.20 -35.01
CA PHE A 167 -2.16 13.45 -33.81
C PHE A 167 -3.00 13.29 -32.53
N ASP A 168 -4.26 13.73 -32.56
CA ASP A 168 -5.22 13.56 -31.47
C ASP A 168 -5.71 12.11 -31.30
N ALA A 169 -5.72 11.31 -32.37
CA ALA A 169 -6.04 9.87 -32.29
C ALA A 169 -4.93 9.07 -31.59
N ALA A 170 -3.66 9.46 -31.76
CA ALA A 170 -2.52 8.79 -31.12
C ALA A 170 -2.39 9.13 -29.62
N SER A 171 -2.78 10.33 -29.20
CA SER A 171 -2.75 10.74 -27.79
C SER A 171 -3.87 10.09 -26.95
N ASN A 172 -5.03 9.81 -27.56
CA ASN A 172 -6.12 9.11 -26.89
C ASN A 172 -5.86 7.61 -26.68
N LEU A 173 -4.94 6.98 -27.43
CA LEU A 173 -4.62 5.56 -27.26
C LEU A 173 -3.72 5.27 -26.04
N SER A 174 -3.04 6.28 -25.48
CA SER A 174 -2.13 6.11 -24.34
C SER A 174 -2.78 6.28 -22.97
N GLN A 175 -4.08 6.58 -22.92
CA GLN A 175 -4.77 7.00 -21.69
C GLN A 175 -5.71 5.92 -21.09
N ASP A 176 -5.84 4.73 -21.71
CA ASP A 176 -6.87 3.74 -21.34
C ASP A 176 -6.34 2.45 -20.66
N ASP A 177 -5.03 2.35 -20.37
CA ASP A 177 -4.41 1.11 -19.86
C ASP A 177 -3.97 1.19 -18.36
N SER A 178 -4.52 2.09 -17.54
CA SER A 178 -4.04 2.27 -16.15
C SER A 178 -5.10 2.34 -15.04
N GLU A 179 -6.28 1.76 -15.20
CA GLU A 179 -7.30 1.76 -14.14
C GLU A 179 -7.94 0.38 -13.92
N SER A 180 -7.18 -0.57 -13.36
CA SER A 180 -7.76 -1.65 -12.55
C SER A 180 -6.64 -2.43 -11.82
N ASP A 181 -6.42 -2.13 -10.54
CA ASP A 181 -5.94 -3.11 -9.55
C ASP A 181 -6.14 -2.49 -8.15
N ASP A 182 -7.39 -2.52 -7.69
CA ASP A 182 -7.77 -2.50 -6.27
C ASP A 182 -8.35 -3.88 -5.96
N GLU A 183 -7.58 -4.76 -5.30
CA GLU A 183 -7.99 -5.68 -4.22
C GLU A 183 -6.76 -6.15 -3.41
#